data_AF-A0A420Y065-F1
#
_entry.id   AF-A0A420Y065-F1
#
_cell.length_a   1.000
_cell.length_b   1.000
_cell.length_c   1.000
_cell.angle_alpha   90.00
_cell.angle_beta   90.00
_cell.angle_gamma   90.00
#
_symmetry.space_group_name_H-M   'P 1'
#
loop_
_entity.id
_entity.type
_entity.pdbx_description
1 polymer ?
#
loop_
_entity_poly.entity_id
_entity_poly.type
_entity_poly.pdbx_seq_one_letter_code
_entity_poly.pdbx_strand_id
1 'polypeptide(L)'
;MMSGEAWLYLLAVLINAVNLFLQVFFTIMYSDLECDYINPIDLCNRLNTYIIPEAAVHGFLTFLFLINGYWVALVLNLPLLAWNVKKYVCPSLKARPIRTLISNRIVDNAHLLDATEIFRKLNVHKRESFTKLGFHLVMFFFYLYSMIVALIKDEVPR
;
A
#
# COMPACT_ATOMS: atom_id res chain seq x y z
N MET A 1 30.08 -14.29 -4.24
CA MET A 1 29.08 -13.61 -5.10
C MET A 1 27.78 -13.63 -4.31
N MET A 2 27.16 -12.48 -4.04
CA MET A 2 25.91 -12.45 -3.26
C MET A 2 24.85 -13.34 -3.94
N SER A 3 24.21 -14.22 -3.19
CA SER A 3 23.15 -15.08 -3.70
C SER A 3 21.95 -14.27 -4.18
N GLY A 4 21.22 -14.80 -5.15
CA GLY A 4 20.01 -14.16 -5.70
C GLY A 4 18.96 -13.86 -4.62
N GLU A 5 18.97 -14.62 -3.52
CA GLU A 5 18.10 -14.40 -2.36
C GLU A 5 18.39 -13.06 -1.68
N ALA A 6 19.67 -12.76 -1.42
CA ALA A 6 20.09 -11.53 -0.75
C ALA A 6 19.74 -10.29 -1.59
N TRP A 7 19.85 -10.38 -2.92
CA TRP A 7 19.45 -9.31 -3.83
C TRP A 7 17.94 -9.03 -3.80
N LEU A 8 17.11 -10.07 -3.72
CA LEU A 8 15.66 -9.92 -3.61
C LEU A 8 15.26 -9.25 -2.30
N TYR A 9 15.85 -9.67 -1.17
CA TYR A 9 15.58 -9.05 0.12
C TYR A 9 16.12 -7.62 0.20
N LEU A 10 17.26 -7.32 -0.42
CA LEU A 10 17.77 -5.95 -0.53
C LEU A 10 16.79 -5.05 -1.31
N LEU A 11 16.30 -5.52 -2.46
CA LEU A 11 15.27 -4.81 -3.23
C LEU A 11 13.99 -4.62 -2.41
N ALA A 12 13.57 -5.64 -1.65
CA ALA A 12 12.41 -5.58 -0.78
C ALA A 12 12.55 -4.52 0.32
N VAL A 13 13.73 -4.44 0.96
CA VAL A 13 14.01 -3.41 1.97
C VAL A 13 13.94 -2.01 1.37
N LEU A 14 14.54 -1.79 0.19
CA LEU A 14 14.52 -0.48 -0.47
C LEU A 14 13.11 -0.06 -0.87
N ILE A 15 12.34 -0.96 -1.48
CA ILE A 15 10.95 -0.70 -1.88
C ILE A 15 10.08 -0.43 -0.64
N ASN A 16 10.24 -1.24 0.40
CA ASN A 16 9.46 -1.07 1.63
C ASN A 16 9.81 0.24 2.37
N ALA A 17 11.06 0.70 2.30
CA ALA A 17 11.47 2.00 2.82
C ALA A 17 10.77 3.17 2.10
N VAL A 18 10.68 3.10 0.76
CA VAL A 18 9.93 4.10 -0.04
C VAL A 18 8.45 4.09 0.35
N ASN A 19 7.84 2.91 0.47
CA ASN A 19 6.44 2.80 0.91
C ASN A 19 6.23 3.36 2.32
N LEU A 20 7.17 3.12 3.25
CA LEU A 20 7.10 3.68 4.60
C LEU A 20 7.11 5.21 4.56
N PHE A 21 7.99 5.80 3.76
CA PHE A 21 8.02 7.25 3.56
C PHE A 21 6.70 7.79 2.98
N LEU A 22 6.13 7.11 1.98
CA LEU A 22 4.82 7.47 1.41
C LEU A 22 3.69 7.39 2.45
N GLN A 23 3.68 6.39 3.34
CA GLN A 23 2.66 6.28 4.40
C GLN A 23 2.79 7.41 5.44
N VAL A 24 4.01 7.86 5.75
CA VAL A 24 4.23 9.05 6.60
C VAL A 24 3.69 10.29 5.91
N PHE A 25 4.01 10.48 4.61
CA PHE A 25 3.49 11.58 3.81
C PHE A 25 1.95 11.62 3.77
N PHE A 26 1.29 10.48 3.59
CA PHE A 26 -0.17 10.39 3.64
C PHE A 26 -0.73 10.75 5.02
N THR A 27 -0.08 10.29 6.09
CA THR A 27 -0.51 10.59 7.47
C THR A 27 -0.43 12.09 7.76
N ILE A 28 0.64 12.77 7.32
CA ILE A 28 0.78 14.23 7.45
C ILE A 28 -0.30 14.95 6.65
N MET A 29 -0.50 14.57 5.38
CA MET A 29 -1.54 15.16 4.52
C MET A 29 -2.96 15.04 5.12
N TYR A 30 -3.28 13.91 5.74
CA TYR A 30 -4.56 13.74 6.44
C TYR A 30 -4.66 14.61 7.70
N SER A 31 -3.55 14.82 8.41
CA SER A 31 -3.50 15.72 9.55
C SER A 31 -3.62 17.19 9.12
N ASP A 32 -3.03 17.56 7.99
CA ASP A 32 -3.16 18.90 7.41
C ASP A 32 -4.61 19.19 6.99
N LEU A 33 -5.33 18.18 6.49
CA LEU A 33 -6.76 18.29 6.20
C LEU A 33 -7.59 18.44 7.48
N GLU A 34 -7.25 17.73 8.57
CA GLU A 34 -7.99 17.80 9.84
C GLU A 34 -7.86 19.16 10.54
N CYS A 35 -6.72 19.83 10.34
CA CYS A 35 -6.46 21.17 10.85
C CYS A 35 -6.89 22.29 9.86
N ASP A 36 -7.63 21.96 8.80
CA ASP A 36 -8.09 22.89 7.75
C ASP A 36 -6.94 23.65 7.03
N TYR A 37 -5.72 23.09 6.98
CA TYR A 37 -4.58 23.70 6.28
C TYR A 37 -4.60 23.51 4.77
N ILE A 38 -5.28 22.48 4.25
CA ILE A 38 -5.36 22.15 2.82
C ILE A 38 -6.80 21.88 2.37
N ASN A 39 -7.14 22.28 1.14
CA ASN A 39 -8.45 21.98 0.58
C ASN A 39 -8.60 20.47 0.29
N PRO A 40 -9.79 19.89 0.51
CA PRO A 40 -10.04 18.47 0.23
C PRO A 40 -9.86 18.09 -1.26
N ILE A 41 -10.07 19.04 -2.17
CA ILE A 41 -9.86 18.83 -3.62
C ILE A 41 -8.36 18.67 -3.94
N ASP A 42 -7.52 19.55 -3.39
CA ASP A 42 -6.07 19.51 -3.60
C ASP A 42 -5.45 18.25 -2.99
N LEU A 43 -5.95 17.83 -1.82
CA LEU A 43 -5.60 16.57 -1.18
C LEU A 43 -5.93 15.37 -2.09
N CYS A 44 -7.14 15.30 -2.64
CA CYS A 44 -7.56 14.18 -3.49
C CYS A 44 -6.72 14.08 -4.77
N ASN A 45 -6.36 15.20 -5.40
CA ASN A 45 -5.51 15.22 -6.60
C ASN A 45 -4.09 14.71 -6.30
N ARG A 46 -3.49 15.16 -5.19
CA ARG A 46 -2.16 14.68 -4.76
C ARG A 46 -2.20 13.20 -4.41
N LEU A 47 -3.17 12.80 -3.59
CA LEU A 47 -3.25 11.43 -3.09
C LEU A 47 -3.56 10.42 -4.20
N ASN A 48 -4.43 10.75 -5.15
CA ASN A 48 -4.75 9.86 -6.28
C ASN A 48 -3.51 9.58 -7.16
N THR A 49 -2.60 10.55 -7.26
CA THR A 49 -1.35 10.39 -8.01
C THR A 49 -0.40 9.39 -7.34
N TYR A 50 -0.38 9.33 -6.00
CA TYR A 50 0.54 8.47 -5.24
C TYR A 50 -0.07 7.13 -4.80
N ILE A 51 -1.39 7.01 -4.72
CA ILE A 51 -2.05 5.79 -4.23
C ILE A 51 -1.94 4.62 -5.21
N ILE A 52 -1.96 4.90 -6.51
CA ILE A 52 -1.80 3.90 -7.58
C ILE A 52 -0.37 3.35 -7.62
N PRO A 53 0.70 4.18 -7.67
CA PRO A 53 2.06 3.66 -7.68
C PRO A 53 2.42 2.92 -6.40
N GLU A 54 1.94 3.34 -5.22
CA GLU A 54 2.18 2.61 -3.96
C GLU A 54 1.63 1.17 -4.02
N ALA A 55 0.37 1.03 -4.43
CA ALA A 55 -0.28 -0.28 -4.55
C ALA A 55 0.38 -1.14 -5.64
N ALA A 56 0.80 -0.54 -6.76
CA ALA A 56 1.47 -1.23 -7.85
C ALA A 56 2.85 -1.77 -7.41
N VAL A 57 3.64 -0.95 -6.72
CA VAL A 57 4.97 -1.33 -6.24
C VAL A 57 4.88 -2.42 -5.17
N HIS A 58 3.92 -2.34 -4.24
CA HIS A 58 3.70 -3.40 -3.25
C HIS A 58 3.21 -4.72 -3.89
N GLY A 59 2.32 -4.62 -4.89
CA GLY A 59 1.86 -5.76 -5.67
C GLY A 59 2.98 -6.43 -6.46
N PHE A 60 3.84 -5.64 -7.08
CA PHE A 60 5.03 -6.11 -7.80
C PHE A 60 5.99 -6.85 -6.87
N LEU A 61 6.27 -6.30 -5.68
CA LEU A 61 7.12 -6.96 -4.70
C LEU A 61 6.54 -8.30 -4.24
N THR A 62 5.23 -8.36 -3.99
CA THR A 62 4.56 -9.60 -3.58
C THR A 62 4.58 -10.66 -4.69
N PHE A 63 4.46 -10.22 -5.95
CA PHE A 63 4.59 -11.10 -7.11
C PHE A 63 6.02 -11.66 -7.27
N LEU A 64 7.05 -10.85 -7.01
CA LEU A 64 8.43 -11.34 -6.97
C LEU A 64 8.64 -12.41 -5.89
N PHE A 65 8.06 -12.23 -4.69
CA PHE A 65 8.12 -13.25 -3.64
C PHE A 65 7.39 -14.54 -4.01
N LEU A 66 6.31 -14.46 -4.79
CA LEU A 66 5.58 -15.62 -5.30
C LEU A 66 6.41 -16.45 -6.28
N ILE A 67 7.07 -15.80 -7.26
CA ILE A 67 7.91 -16.52 -8.25
C ILE A 67 9.09 -17.23 -7.57
N ASN A 68 9.67 -16.61 -6.55
CA ASN A 68 10.82 -17.17 -5.84
C ASN A 68 10.43 -18.17 -4.74
N GLY A 69 9.13 -18.36 -4.45
CA GLY A 69 8.65 -19.38 -3.51
C GLY A 69 8.89 -19.05 -2.03
N TYR A 70 9.02 -17.77 -1.65
CA TYR A 70 9.17 -17.37 -0.25
C TYR A 70 7.82 -17.31 0.48
N TRP A 71 7.34 -18.47 0.92
CA TRP A 71 6.02 -18.64 1.53
C TRP A 71 5.78 -17.78 2.77
N VAL A 72 6.79 -17.61 3.64
CA VAL A 72 6.64 -16.80 4.88
C VAL A 72 6.44 -15.33 4.54
N ALA A 73 7.28 -14.77 3.66
CA ALA A 73 7.14 -13.38 3.21
C ALA A 73 5.82 -13.17 2.46
N LEU A 74 5.36 -14.16 1.70
CA LEU A 74 4.10 -14.09 0.96
C LEU A 74 2.89 -14.08 1.89
N VAL A 75 2.82 -14.98 2.86
CA VAL A 75 1.74 -15.04 3.87
C VAL A 75 1.66 -13.75 4.66
N LEU A 76 2.81 -13.16 4.98
CA LEU A 76 2.91 -11.91 5.68
C LEU A 76 2.39 -10.71 4.84
N ASN A 77 2.65 -10.65 3.52
CA ASN A 77 2.14 -9.58 2.64
C ASN A 77 0.69 -9.78 2.18
N LEU A 78 0.20 -11.02 2.13
CA LEU A 78 -1.16 -11.39 1.71
C LEU A 78 -2.29 -10.56 2.35
N PRO A 79 -2.33 -10.30 3.68
CA PRO A 79 -3.42 -9.53 4.28
C PRO A 79 -3.47 -8.08 3.75
N LEU A 80 -2.31 -7.43 3.58
CA LEU A 80 -2.25 -6.07 3.05
C LEU A 80 -2.57 -6.06 1.54
N LEU A 81 -2.03 -7.02 0.79
CA LEU A 81 -2.31 -7.15 -0.63
C LEU A 81 -3.80 -7.43 -0.90
N ALA A 82 -4.43 -8.35 -0.17
CA ALA A 82 -5.84 -8.67 -0.29
C ALA A 82 -6.72 -7.45 0.02
N TRP A 83 -6.34 -6.67 1.03
CA TRP A 83 -7.01 -5.40 1.34
C TRP A 83 -6.88 -4.38 0.20
N ASN A 84 -5.68 -4.20 -0.33
CA ASN A 84 -5.41 -3.29 -1.45
C ASN A 84 -6.15 -3.76 -2.74
N VAL A 85 -6.09 -5.04 -3.10
CA VAL A 85 -6.78 -5.61 -4.27
C VAL A 85 -8.30 -5.43 -4.15
N LYS A 86 -8.88 -5.71 -2.98
CA LYS A 86 -10.31 -5.48 -2.72
C LYS A 86 -10.69 -4.01 -2.87
N LYS A 87 -9.79 -3.09 -2.50
CA LYS A 87 -10.05 -1.64 -2.55
C LYS A 87 -9.86 -1.04 -3.95
N TYR A 88 -8.85 -1.48 -4.70
CA TYR A 88 -8.42 -0.86 -5.97
C TYR A 88 -8.79 -1.63 -7.23
N VAL A 89 -8.82 -2.97 -7.17
CA VAL A 89 -9.03 -3.84 -8.36
C VAL A 89 -10.46 -4.39 -8.42
N CYS A 90 -11.10 -4.60 -7.26
CA CYS A 90 -12.45 -5.16 -7.21
C CYS A 90 -13.46 -4.24 -6.47
N PRO A 91 -13.89 -3.12 -7.09
CA PRO A 91 -15.11 -2.43 -6.66
C PRO A 91 -16.37 -3.30 -6.79
N SER A 92 -16.30 -4.40 -7.56
CA SER A 92 -17.45 -5.12 -8.13
C SER A 92 -18.16 -6.13 -7.22
N LEU A 93 -17.63 -6.46 -6.04
CA LEU A 93 -18.29 -7.42 -5.13
C LEU A 93 -19.12 -6.78 -4.01
N LYS A 94 -19.23 -5.45 -3.98
CA LYS A 94 -20.34 -4.81 -3.29
C LYS A 94 -21.55 -4.92 -4.22
N ALA A 95 -22.28 -6.03 -4.11
CA ALA A 95 -23.62 -6.18 -4.67
C ALA A 95 -24.39 -4.87 -4.45
N ARG A 96 -24.53 -4.08 -5.51
CA ARG A 96 -25.37 -2.89 -5.52
C ARG A 96 -26.81 -3.42 -5.46
N PRO A 97 -27.59 -3.20 -4.38
CA PRO A 97 -29.02 -3.41 -4.49
C PRO A 97 -29.54 -2.52 -5.62
N ILE A 98 -30.39 -3.12 -6.47
CA ILE A 98 -31.04 -2.57 -7.69
C ILE A 98 -32.02 -1.43 -7.34
N ARG A 99 -31.58 -0.40 -6.60
CA ARG A 99 -32.45 0.72 -6.19
C ARG A 99 -31.76 2.08 -6.29
N THR A 100 -30.96 2.30 -7.32
CA THR A 100 -30.49 3.66 -7.65
C THR A 100 -30.15 3.79 -9.15
N LEU A 101 -31.06 3.34 -10.02
CA LEU A 101 -30.97 3.55 -11.48
C LEU A 101 -31.56 4.88 -11.95
N ILE A 102 -31.82 5.84 -11.04
CA ILE A 102 -32.35 7.16 -11.37
C ILE A 102 -31.52 8.26 -10.70
N SER A 103 -30.20 8.22 -10.86
CA SER A 103 -29.39 9.43 -10.78
C SER A 103 -28.33 9.36 -11.86
N ASN A 104 -28.65 10.06 -12.94
CA ASN A 104 -27.95 10.09 -14.20
C ASN A 104 -26.62 10.85 -14.05
N ARG A 105 -25.58 10.28 -14.69
CA ARG A 105 -24.73 11.03 -15.63
C ARG A 105 -23.85 12.14 -15.04
N ILE A 106 -22.73 11.73 -14.46
CA ILE A 106 -21.43 12.34 -14.79
C ILE A 106 -20.48 11.19 -15.10
N VAL A 107 -20.18 11.06 -16.39
CA VAL A 107 -19.18 10.16 -16.95
C VAL A 107 -17.81 10.74 -16.61
N ASP A 108 -16.84 9.87 -16.32
CA ASP A 108 -15.39 10.12 -16.37
C ASP A 108 -14.85 11.18 -15.39
N ASN A 109 -14.12 10.82 -14.34
CA ASN A 109 -12.75 10.33 -14.42
C ASN A 109 -12.35 9.58 -13.13
N ALA A 110 -11.29 8.80 -13.25
CA ALA A 110 -10.65 8.02 -12.21
C ALA A 110 -10.16 8.84 -10.99
N HIS A 111 -11.07 9.26 -10.11
CA HIS A 111 -10.75 9.77 -8.78
C HIS A 111 -11.21 8.73 -7.75
N LEU A 112 -10.28 7.91 -7.27
CA LEU A 112 -10.52 6.88 -6.24
C LEU A 112 -10.99 7.47 -4.90
N LEU A 113 -10.85 8.79 -4.72
CA LEU A 113 -11.25 9.54 -3.54
C LEU A 113 -12.06 10.77 -3.99
N ASP A 114 -13.32 10.84 -3.53
CA ASP A 114 -14.20 11.98 -3.74
C ASP A 114 -14.03 13.00 -2.60
N ALA A 115 -13.78 14.26 -2.95
CA ALA A 115 -13.56 15.35 -2.01
C ALA A 115 -14.76 15.61 -1.08
N THR A 116 -15.97 15.24 -1.50
CA THR A 116 -17.17 15.39 -0.67
C THR A 116 -17.32 14.30 0.40
N GLU A 117 -16.77 13.10 0.16
CA GLU A 117 -16.81 11.99 1.11
C GLU A 117 -15.59 11.91 2.04
N ILE A 118 -14.45 12.46 1.61
CA ILE A 118 -13.18 12.32 2.34
C ILE A 118 -13.25 12.95 3.73
N PHE A 119 -13.92 14.09 3.87
CA PHE A 119 -14.08 14.76 5.17
C PHE A 119 -14.94 13.93 6.13
N ARG A 120 -16.06 13.38 5.64
CA ARG A 120 -16.97 12.53 6.45
C ARG A 120 -16.31 11.24 6.93
N LYS A 121 -15.37 10.69 6.16
CA LYS A 121 -14.67 9.44 6.48
C LYS A 121 -13.20 9.67 6.84
N LEU A 122 -12.80 10.89 7.19
CA LEU A 122 -11.40 11.26 7.39
C LEU A 122 -10.72 10.41 8.47
N ASN A 123 -11.38 10.28 9.62
CA ASN A 123 -10.87 9.48 10.75
C ASN A 123 -10.66 7.99 10.37
N VAL A 124 -11.49 7.45 9.48
CA VAL A 124 -11.33 6.07 8.99
C VAL A 124 -10.11 5.97 8.07
N HIS A 125 -9.95 6.87 7.10
CA HIS A 125 -8.81 6.86 6.17
C HIS A 125 -7.48 7.14 6.89
N LYS A 126 -7.48 8.03 7.86
CA LYS A 126 -6.31 8.31 8.73
C LYS A 126 -5.92 7.06 9.51
N ARG A 127 -6.89 6.37 10.14
CA ARG A 127 -6.61 5.14 10.90
C ARG A 127 -6.14 4.00 9.99
N GLU A 128 -6.66 3.90 8.78
CA GLU A 128 -6.18 2.97 7.75
C GLU A 128 -4.72 3.28 7.38
N SER A 129 -4.38 4.54 7.07
CA SER A 129 -3.02 4.97 6.77
C SER A 129 -2.05 4.65 7.91
N PHE A 130 -2.47 4.92 9.15
CA PHE A 130 -1.65 4.63 10.33
C PHE A 130 -1.44 3.12 10.55
N THR A 131 -2.47 2.31 10.28
CA THR A 131 -2.36 0.84 10.34
C THR A 131 -1.39 0.33 9.27
N LYS A 132 -1.47 0.87 8.03
CA LYS A 132 -0.53 0.53 6.95
C LYS A 132 0.89 0.94 7.29
N LEU A 133 1.10 2.10 7.92
CA LEU A 133 2.40 2.55 8.39
C LEU A 133 3.00 1.55 9.40
N GLY A 134 2.23 1.16 10.41
CA GLY A 134 2.66 0.17 11.40
C GLY A 134 3.02 -1.18 10.77
N PHE A 135 2.22 -1.63 9.80
CA PHE A 135 2.51 -2.86 9.06
C PHE A 135 3.82 -2.76 8.26
N HIS A 136 4.04 -1.68 7.49
CA HIS A 136 5.26 -1.49 6.72
C HIS A 136 6.50 -1.38 7.62
N LEU A 137 6.36 -0.78 8.81
CA LEU A 137 7.43 -0.72 9.81
C LEU A 137 7.82 -2.11 10.31
N VAL A 138 6.85 -2.97 10.65
CA VAL A 138 7.14 -4.36 11.06
C VAL A 138 7.75 -5.16 9.92
N MET A 139 7.22 -5.03 8.69
CA MET A 139 7.78 -5.68 7.51
C MET A 139 9.19 -5.22 7.19
N PHE A 140 9.54 -3.96 7.49
CA PHE A 140 10.88 -3.43 7.26
C PHE A 140 11.93 -4.19 8.07
N PHE A 141 11.69 -4.39 9.37
CA PHE A 141 12.59 -5.17 10.21
C PHE A 141 12.63 -6.64 9.81
N PHE A 142 11.49 -7.22 9.39
CA PHE A 142 11.44 -8.59 8.90
C PHE A 142 12.28 -8.80 7.63
N TYR A 143 12.20 -7.90 6.65
CA TYR A 143 13.02 -7.97 5.44
C TYR A 143 14.50 -7.74 5.73
N LEU A 144 14.82 -6.81 6.63
CA LEU A 144 16.20 -6.56 7.06
C LEU A 144 16.79 -7.81 7.72
N TYR A 145 16.05 -8.45 8.64
CA TYR A 145 16.47 -9.71 9.27
C TYR A 145 16.67 -10.82 8.23
N SER A 146 15.73 -10.98 7.30
CA SER A 146 15.79 -12.01 6.26
C SER A 146 16.96 -11.79 5.30
N MET A 147 17.29 -10.53 4.98
CA MET A 147 18.47 -10.17 4.21
C MET A 147 19.76 -10.57 4.92
N ILE A 148 19.90 -10.26 6.21
CA ILE A 148 21.09 -10.62 7.01
C ILE A 148 21.25 -12.14 7.06
N VAL A 149 20.15 -12.88 7.30
CA VAL A 149 20.20 -14.36 7.34
C VAL A 149 20.60 -14.93 5.98
N ALA A 150 20.13 -14.36 4.87
CA ALA A 150 20.55 -14.77 3.54
C ALA A 150 22.04 -14.52 3.29
N LEU A 151 22.55 -13.35 3.71
CA LEU A 151 23.98 -13.02 3.61
C LEU A 151 24.87 -13.95 4.44
N ILE A 152 24.49 -14.25 5.68
CA ILE A 152 25.26 -15.16 6.54
C ILE A 152 25.29 -16.58 5.96
N LYS A 153 24.19 -17.04 5.36
CA LYS A 153 24.13 -18.36 4.71
C LYS A 153 25.06 -18.46 3.50
N ASP A 154 25.30 -17.36 2.80
CA ASP A 154 26.23 -17.32 1.66
C ASP A 154 27.70 -17.37 2.11
N GLU A 155 28.01 -16.86 3.30
CA GLU A 155 29.37 -16.84 3.86
C GLU A 155 29.81 -18.18 4.46
N VAL A 156 28.86 -19.01 4.89
CA VAL A 156 29.15 -20.34 5.45
C VAL A 156 29.02 -21.39 4.34
N PRO A 157 30.11 -21.80 3.66
CA PRO A 157 30.05 -22.91 2.72
C PRO A 157 29.66 -24.17 3.48
N ARG A 158 28.60 -24.84 3.01
CA ARG A 158 28.21 -26.18 3.49
C ARG A 158 29.24 -27.22 3.10
#